data_AF-A0A353X3B3-F1
#
_entry.id   AF-A0A353X3B3-F1
#
_cell.length_a   1.000
_cell.length_b   1.000
_cell.length_c   1.000
_cell.angle_alpha   90.00
_cell.angle_beta   90.00
_cell.angle_gamma   90.00
#
_symmetry.space_group_name_H-M   'P 1'
#
loop_
_entity.id
_entity.type
_entity.pdbx_description
1 polymer ?
#
loop_
_entity_poly.entity_id
_entity_poly.type
_entity_poly.pdbx_seq_one_letter_code
_entity_poly.pdbx_strand_id
1 'polypeptide(L)'
;MLDETGSTRFPLPFKYQRYYWVVQEVYRQQREMFQAHKDTCEDRIVSVHQPYVRPIVRGKSKTPVEFGPKLGLSLDNGFTRINTFSRDAYHEGKEDFKKSVEAYRNIHGHYPELVQVDALYATRANREWAKERNIRLTAKPLGRPKQEKETA
;
A
#
# COMPACT_ATOMS: atom_id res chain seq x y z
N MET A 1 -29.58 -9.40 31.80
CA MET A 1 -28.16 -9.26 31.38
C MET A 1 -27.98 -8.28 30.21
N LEU A 2 -28.84 -8.28 29.18
CA LEU A 2 -28.86 -7.22 28.16
C LEU A 2 -29.76 -6.03 28.55
N ASP A 3 -30.73 -6.27 29.44
CA ASP A 3 -31.71 -5.25 29.88
C ASP A 3 -31.26 -4.47 31.13
N GLU A 4 -30.07 -4.75 31.68
CA GLU A 4 -29.49 -3.97 32.78
C GLU A 4 -28.69 -2.79 32.21
N THR A 5 -29.41 -1.82 31.66
CA THR A 5 -28.87 -0.61 31.01
C THR A 5 -28.66 0.54 31.99
N GLY A 6 -28.16 0.24 33.19
CA GLY A 6 -27.88 1.25 34.22
C GLY A 6 -26.38 1.36 34.49
N SER A 7 -25.72 2.41 33.99
CA SER A 7 -24.37 2.91 34.38
C SER A 7 -23.22 1.88 34.58
N THR A 8 -23.41 0.62 34.18
CA THR A 8 -22.46 -0.46 34.43
C THR A 8 -21.43 -0.52 33.31
N ARG A 9 -20.18 -0.70 33.71
CA ARG A 9 -19.06 -0.97 32.81
C ARG A 9 -19.43 -2.14 31.89
N PHE A 10 -19.05 -2.05 30.60
CA PHE A 10 -19.32 -3.09 29.61
C PHE A 10 -19.00 -4.49 30.17
N PRO A 11 -19.91 -5.47 30.05
CA PRO A 11 -19.84 -6.73 30.79
C PRO A 11 -18.68 -7.63 30.36
N LEU A 12 -18.06 -7.34 29.21
CA LEU A 12 -16.90 -8.06 28.73
C LEU A 12 -15.60 -7.29 29.01
N PRO A 13 -14.52 -7.99 29.39
CA PRO A 13 -13.17 -7.44 29.35
C PRO A 13 -12.82 -6.90 27.95
N PHE A 14 -11.96 -5.89 27.88
CA PHE A 14 -11.58 -5.19 26.64
C PHE A 14 -11.27 -6.13 25.47
N LYS A 15 -10.53 -7.22 25.71
CA LYS A 15 -10.20 -8.22 24.69
C LYS A 15 -11.48 -8.78 24.05
N TYR A 16 -12.43 -9.26 24.85
CA TYR A 16 -13.67 -9.87 24.38
C TYR A 16 -14.65 -8.84 23.81
N GLN A 17 -14.67 -7.64 24.36
CA GLN A 17 -15.41 -6.50 23.79
C GLN A 17 -14.93 -6.18 22.36
N ARG A 18 -13.61 -6.13 22.14
CA ARG A 18 -13.02 -5.95 20.80
C ARG A 18 -13.43 -7.08 19.85
N TYR A 19 -13.36 -8.34 20.29
CA TYR A 19 -13.80 -9.48 19.47
C TYR A 19 -15.28 -9.38 19.12
N TYR A 20 -16.13 -9.04 20.08
CA TYR A 20 -17.56 -8.88 19.88
C TYR A 20 -17.85 -7.87 18.76
N TRP A 21 -17.26 -6.67 18.83
CA TRP A 21 -17.43 -5.65 17.79
C TRP A 21 -16.90 -6.07 16.42
N VAL A 22 -15.73 -6.73 16.37
CA VAL A 22 -15.16 -7.22 15.11
C VAL A 22 -16.07 -8.28 14.47
N VAL A 23 -16.62 -9.20 15.26
CA VAL A 23 -17.52 -10.25 14.75
C VAL A 23 -18.83 -9.65 14.24
N GLN A 24 -19.39 -8.66 14.93
CA GLN A 24 -20.56 -7.93 14.45
C GLN A 24 -20.30 -7.25 13.11
N GLU A 25 -19.13 -6.64 12.94
CA GLU A 25 -18.75 -5.97 11.68
C GLU A 25 -18.52 -6.97 10.55
N VAL A 26 -17.86 -8.10 10.83
CA VAL A 26 -17.72 -9.20 9.86
C VAL A 26 -19.09 -9.71 9.42
N TYR A 27 -20.02 -9.91 10.34
CA TYR A 27 -21.38 -10.32 10.02
C TYR A 27 -22.09 -9.29 9.14
N ARG A 28 -21.96 -8.00 9.48
CA ARG A 28 -22.52 -6.89 8.67
C ARG A 28 -21.98 -6.93 7.23
N GLN A 29 -20.65 -7.03 7.07
CA GLN A 29 -19.98 -7.09 5.77
C GLN A 29 -20.41 -8.31 4.95
N GLN A 30 -20.48 -9.50 5.57
CA GLN A 30 -20.91 -10.72 4.89
C GLN A 30 -22.38 -10.65 4.46
N ARG A 31 -23.26 -10.13 5.33
CA ARG A 31 -24.68 -9.95 5.01
C ARG A 31 -24.89 -8.98 3.86
N GLU A 32 -24.18 -7.86 3.86
CA GLU A 32 -24.20 -6.87 2.78
C GLU A 32 -23.79 -7.51 1.45
N MET A 33 -22.64 -8.18 1.42
CA MET A 33 -22.12 -8.88 0.24
C MET A 33 -23.11 -9.93 -0.28
N PHE A 34 -23.71 -10.72 0.61
CA PHE A 34 -24.70 -11.73 0.26
C PHE A 34 -25.97 -11.11 -0.35
N GLN A 35 -26.54 -10.10 0.31
CA GLN A 35 -27.78 -9.45 -0.14
C GLN A 35 -27.59 -8.67 -1.45
N ALA A 36 -26.42 -8.05 -1.64
CA ALA A 36 -26.10 -7.29 -2.84
C ALA A 36 -25.53 -8.15 -3.98
N HIS A 37 -25.31 -9.45 -3.77
CA HIS A 37 -24.61 -10.35 -4.69
C HIS A 37 -23.25 -9.81 -5.15
N LYS A 38 -22.43 -9.32 -4.21
CA LYS A 38 -21.10 -8.76 -4.46
C LYS A 38 -20.02 -9.55 -3.71
N ASP A 39 -18.85 -9.69 -4.32
CA ASP A 39 -17.68 -10.37 -3.72
C ASP A 39 -16.72 -9.42 -3.00
N THR A 40 -17.04 -8.13 -2.94
CA THR A 40 -16.20 -7.09 -2.34
C THR A 40 -17.02 -6.13 -1.48
N CYS A 41 -16.38 -5.59 -0.45
CA CYS A 41 -16.87 -4.52 0.40
C CYS A 41 -15.70 -3.66 0.86
N GLU A 42 -15.98 -2.43 1.26
CA GLU A 42 -14.98 -1.51 1.79
C GLU A 42 -14.46 -2.01 3.15
N ASP A 43 -13.17 -1.83 3.40
CA ASP A 43 -12.51 -2.25 4.64
C ASP A 43 -12.77 -3.71 5.05
N ARG A 44 -12.88 -4.60 4.06
CA ARG A 44 -13.19 -6.02 4.28
C ARG A 44 -12.28 -6.65 5.35
N ILE A 45 -12.89 -7.14 6.42
CA ILE A 45 -12.22 -7.88 7.48
C ILE A 45 -12.05 -9.32 7.04
N VAL A 46 -10.79 -9.75 6.96
CA VAL A 46 -10.41 -11.11 6.56
C VAL A 46 -9.83 -11.93 7.72
N SER A 47 -9.55 -11.28 8.85
CA SER A 47 -9.08 -11.90 10.08
C SER A 47 -9.71 -11.23 11.29
N VAL A 48 -10.42 -12.01 12.11
CA VAL A 48 -11.03 -11.51 13.36
C VAL A 48 -9.94 -11.10 14.36
N HIS A 49 -8.80 -11.79 14.37
CA HIS A 49 -7.67 -11.51 15.26
C HIS A 49 -6.95 -10.22 14.84
N GLN A 50 -6.82 -10.01 13.53
CA GLN A 50 -6.15 -8.88 12.91
C GLN A 50 -7.09 -8.14 11.94
N PRO A 51 -8.11 -7.42 12.45
CA PRO A 51 -9.15 -6.79 11.64
C PRO A 51 -8.63 -5.63 10.78
N TYR A 52 -7.38 -5.21 10.97
CA TYR A 52 -6.70 -4.18 10.17
C TYR A 52 -5.95 -4.76 8.96
N VAL A 53 -5.80 -6.08 8.84
CA VAL A 53 -5.17 -6.69 7.65
C VAL A 53 -6.17 -6.61 6.51
N ARG A 54 -5.73 -6.09 5.36
CA ARG A 54 -6.55 -5.95 4.16
C ARG A 54 -6.13 -6.97 3.09
N PRO A 55 -7.09 -7.44 2.28
CA PRO A 55 -6.77 -8.19 1.06
C PRO A 55 -6.16 -7.26 0.00
N ILE A 56 -5.08 -7.70 -0.66
CA ILE A 56 -4.43 -6.98 -1.75
C ILE A 56 -4.49 -7.82 -3.03
N VAL A 57 -5.22 -7.35 -4.03
CA VAL A 57 -5.39 -8.05 -5.31
C VAL A 57 -4.12 -7.95 -6.15
N ARG A 58 -3.64 -9.08 -6.68
CA ARG A 58 -2.47 -9.19 -7.56
C ARG A 58 -2.90 -9.53 -8.97
N GLY A 59 -2.33 -8.85 -9.97
CA GLY A 59 -2.69 -9.05 -11.38
C GLY A 59 -1.96 -10.17 -12.12
N LYS A 60 -1.01 -10.89 -11.50
CA LYS A 60 -0.04 -11.74 -12.23
C LYS A 60 0.26 -13.12 -11.61
N SER A 61 -0.49 -13.60 -10.61
CA SER A 61 -0.12 -14.80 -9.83
C SER A 61 -1.22 -15.87 -9.75
N LYS A 62 -0.81 -17.12 -9.51
CA LYS A 62 -1.68 -18.28 -9.16
C LYS A 62 -2.56 -18.00 -7.94
N THR A 63 -2.09 -17.14 -7.03
CA THR A 63 -2.87 -16.67 -5.88
C THR A 63 -3.35 -15.24 -6.15
N PRO A 64 -4.67 -14.99 -6.22
CA PRO A 64 -5.20 -13.70 -6.67
C PRO A 64 -5.09 -12.60 -5.60
N VAL A 65 -4.94 -12.97 -4.32
CA VAL A 65 -4.95 -12.04 -3.18
C VAL A 65 -3.81 -12.38 -2.22
N GLU A 66 -3.06 -11.36 -1.83
CA GLU A 66 -2.05 -11.41 -0.77
C GLU A 66 -2.56 -10.64 0.47
N PHE A 67 -2.00 -10.93 1.63
CA PHE A 67 -2.35 -10.29 2.90
C PHE A 67 -1.10 -9.77 3.58
N GLY A 68 -1.20 -8.58 4.16
CA GLY A 68 -0.12 -7.96 4.91
C GLY A 68 0.08 -6.50 4.56
N PRO A 69 1.03 -5.83 5.22
CA PRO A 69 1.34 -4.44 4.92
C PRO A 69 2.06 -4.32 3.58
N LYS A 70 1.78 -3.23 2.86
CA LYS A 70 2.62 -2.71 1.78
C LYS A 70 3.70 -1.79 2.36
N LEU A 71 4.92 -1.99 1.87
CA LEU A 71 6.09 -1.22 2.27
C LEU A 71 6.63 -0.44 1.08
N GLY A 72 6.75 0.88 1.25
CA GLY A 72 7.57 1.72 0.39
C GLY A 72 8.99 1.76 0.96
N LEU A 73 9.94 1.14 0.26
CA LEU A 73 11.33 1.04 0.71
C LEU A 73 12.26 1.87 -0.16
N SER A 74 13.28 2.47 0.46
CA SER A 74 14.45 3.03 -0.23
C SER A 74 15.72 2.45 0.32
N LEU A 75 16.73 2.29 -0.54
CA LEU A 75 18.06 1.82 -0.20
C LEU A 75 19.08 2.86 -0.64
N ASP A 76 19.90 3.34 0.29
CA ASP A 76 21.08 4.16 0.00
C ASP A 76 22.22 3.82 0.95
N ASN A 77 23.44 3.69 0.41
CA ASN A 77 24.66 3.37 1.17
C ASN A 77 24.54 2.15 2.12
N GLY A 78 23.79 1.12 1.71
CA GLY A 78 23.55 -0.07 2.53
C GLY A 78 22.48 0.09 3.62
N PHE A 79 21.86 1.27 3.75
CA PHE A 79 20.76 1.53 4.66
C PHE A 79 19.41 1.40 3.96
N THR A 80 18.60 0.46 4.44
CA THR A 80 17.20 0.32 4.02
C THR A 80 16.30 1.15 4.93
N ARG A 81 15.47 2.00 4.33
CA ARG A 81 14.51 2.85 5.05
C ARG A 81 13.09 2.55 4.60
N ILE A 82 12.17 2.53 5.56
CA ILE A 82 10.74 2.39 5.33
C ILE A 82 10.16 3.81 5.22
N ASN A 83 9.82 4.23 4.00
CA ASN A 83 9.22 5.53 3.73
C ASN A 83 7.70 5.50 3.81
N THR A 84 7.11 4.33 3.54
CA THR A 84 5.67 4.10 3.70
C THR A 84 5.45 2.73 4.34
N PHE A 85 4.60 2.70 5.35
CA PHE A 85 4.08 1.49 5.97
C PHE A 85 2.55 1.60 5.93
N SER A 86 1.91 0.89 5.01
CA SER A 86 0.45 0.92 4.87
C SER A 86 -0.12 -0.48 4.95
N ARG A 87 -1.30 -0.61 5.55
CA ARG A 87 -2.08 -1.86 5.53
C ARG A 87 -3.16 -1.84 4.45
N ASP A 88 -3.30 -0.71 3.77
CA ASP A 88 -4.28 -0.48 2.73
C ASP A 88 -3.66 -0.65 1.34
N ALA A 89 -4.51 -0.95 0.37
CA ALA A 89 -4.09 -0.97 -1.02
C ALA A 89 -3.85 0.46 -1.51
N TYR A 90 -2.61 0.81 -1.84
CA TYR A 90 -2.27 2.08 -2.46
C TYR A 90 -1.37 1.89 -3.69
N HIS A 91 -1.24 2.94 -4.49
CA HIS A 91 -0.43 2.93 -5.72
C HIS A 91 0.97 3.50 -5.43
N GLU A 92 1.92 2.61 -5.12
CA GLU A 92 3.31 2.93 -4.75
C GLU A 92 3.96 3.95 -5.68
N GLY A 93 3.81 3.76 -6.99
CA GLY A 93 4.41 4.65 -7.98
C GLY A 93 3.92 6.10 -7.96
N LYS A 94 2.76 6.41 -7.37
CA LYS A 94 2.27 7.79 -7.23
C LYS A 94 2.73 8.44 -5.92
N GLU A 95 2.79 7.64 -4.86
CA GLU A 95 2.88 8.18 -3.50
C GLU A 95 4.29 8.10 -2.91
N ASP A 96 5.09 7.08 -3.28
CA ASP A 96 6.32 6.76 -2.55
C ASP A 96 7.58 7.34 -3.20
N PHE A 97 7.56 7.60 -4.51
CA PHE A 97 8.75 8.10 -5.23
C PHE A 97 9.28 9.41 -4.63
N LYS A 98 8.42 10.43 -4.61
CA LYS A 98 8.81 11.77 -4.14
C LYS A 98 9.14 11.75 -2.65
N LYS A 99 8.37 11.01 -1.84
CA LYS A 99 8.64 10.82 -0.39
C LYS A 99 10.04 10.27 -0.16
N SER A 100 10.43 9.23 -0.92
CA SER A 100 11.74 8.59 -0.79
C SER A 100 12.88 9.53 -1.19
N VAL A 101 12.70 10.30 -2.27
CA VAL A 101 13.73 11.23 -2.76
C VAL A 101 13.87 12.46 -1.85
N GLU A 102 12.77 13.00 -1.31
CA GLU A 102 12.82 14.09 -0.33
C GLU A 102 13.42 13.61 1.00
N ALA A 103 13.11 12.38 1.44
CA ALA A 103 13.74 11.79 2.63
C ALA A 103 15.26 11.67 2.46
N TYR A 104 15.72 11.22 1.29
CA TYR A 104 17.14 11.22 0.94
C TYR A 104 17.75 12.63 1.03
N ARG A 105 17.09 13.64 0.44
CA ARG A 105 17.56 15.02 0.49
C ARG A 105 17.64 15.58 1.90
N ASN A 106 16.67 15.28 2.76
CA ASN A 106 16.68 15.73 4.14
C ASN A 106 17.86 15.14 4.94
N ILE A 107 18.29 13.93 4.60
CA ILE A 107 19.41 13.24 5.25
C ILE A 107 20.76 13.74 4.73
N HIS A 108 20.90 13.88 3.41
CA HIS A 108 22.19 14.15 2.77
C HIS A 108 22.41 15.62 2.43
N GLY A 109 21.38 16.46 2.53
CA GLY A 109 21.42 17.89 2.18
C GLY A 109 21.29 18.20 0.68
N HIS A 110 21.22 17.18 -0.17
CA HIS A 110 21.14 17.31 -1.63
C HIS A 110 20.24 16.26 -2.27
N TYR A 111 19.76 16.51 -3.49
CA TYR A 111 19.09 15.48 -4.28
C TYR A 111 20.10 14.46 -4.83
N PRO A 112 19.69 13.19 -4.99
CA PRO A 112 20.54 12.18 -5.58
C PRO A 112 20.71 12.43 -7.08
N GLU A 113 21.89 12.14 -7.63
CA GLU A 113 22.13 12.24 -9.08
C GLU A 113 21.37 11.16 -9.86
N LEU A 114 21.21 9.98 -9.27
CA LEU A 114 20.56 8.81 -9.87
C LEU A 114 19.62 8.15 -8.86
N VAL A 115 18.41 7.84 -9.28
CA VAL A 115 17.47 7.01 -8.52
C VAL A 115 17.12 5.78 -9.36
N GLN A 116 17.38 4.61 -8.77
CA GLN A 116 17.00 3.33 -9.36
C GLN A 116 15.62 2.93 -8.83
N VAL A 117 14.67 2.67 -9.72
CA VAL A 117 13.28 2.41 -9.34
C VAL A 117 12.69 1.25 -10.11
N ASP A 118 11.73 0.57 -9.48
CA ASP A 118 10.88 -0.40 -10.18
C ASP A 118 10.02 0.28 -11.24
N ALA A 119 9.60 -0.50 -12.23
CA ALA A 119 8.84 0.00 -13.37
C ALA A 119 7.56 0.78 -12.98
N LEU A 120 6.92 0.44 -11.85
CA LEU A 120 5.71 1.10 -11.38
C LEU A 120 5.92 2.57 -10.98
N TYR A 121 7.13 2.91 -10.53
CA TYR A 121 7.51 4.27 -10.14
C TYR A 121 7.82 5.17 -11.34
N ALA A 122 8.00 4.60 -12.53
CA ALA A 122 8.41 5.31 -13.73
C ALA A 122 7.27 6.07 -14.46
N THR A 123 6.36 6.68 -13.69
CA THR A 123 5.22 7.45 -14.20
C THR A 123 5.68 8.75 -14.90
N ARG A 124 4.85 9.32 -15.79
CA ARG A 124 5.17 10.61 -16.46
C ARG A 124 5.44 11.72 -15.44
N ALA A 125 4.57 11.83 -14.44
CA ALA A 125 4.69 12.83 -13.38
C ALA A 125 5.99 12.69 -12.57
N ASN A 126 6.45 11.47 -12.29
CA ASN A 126 7.72 11.28 -11.58
C ASN A 126 8.93 11.59 -12.45
N ARG A 127 8.87 11.31 -13.75
CA ARG A 127 9.94 11.66 -14.70
C ARG A 127 10.09 13.17 -14.84
N GLU A 128 8.99 13.89 -14.98
CA GLU A 128 9.00 15.35 -15.05
C GLU A 128 9.57 15.95 -13.77
N TRP A 129 9.05 15.51 -12.61
CA TRP A 129 9.51 15.98 -11.30
C TRP A 129 11.00 15.71 -11.04
N ALA A 130 11.51 14.54 -11.47
CA ALA A 130 12.93 14.19 -11.37
C ALA A 130 13.78 15.04 -12.32
N LYS A 131 13.31 15.25 -13.56
CA LYS A 131 14.01 16.06 -14.57
C LYS A 131 14.18 17.51 -14.12
N GLU A 132 13.13 18.11 -13.54
CA GLU A 132 13.19 19.46 -12.95
C GLU A 132 14.27 19.61 -11.87
N ARG A 133 14.63 18.51 -11.21
CA ARG A 133 15.62 18.46 -10.11
C ARG A 133 16.97 17.90 -10.54
N ASN A 134 17.18 17.70 -11.84
CA ASN A 134 18.39 17.09 -12.41
C ASN A 134 18.67 15.67 -11.89
N ILE A 135 17.62 14.90 -11.59
CA ILE A 135 17.71 13.52 -11.10
C ILE A 135 17.54 12.56 -12.27
N ARG A 136 18.52 11.66 -12.48
CA ARG A 136 18.43 10.58 -13.46
C ARG A 136 17.59 9.43 -12.91
N LEU A 137 16.78 8.80 -13.78
CA LEU A 137 15.96 7.64 -13.43
C LEU A 137 16.29 6.45 -14.33
N THR A 138 16.44 5.24 -13.76
CA THR A 138 16.69 3.99 -14.53
C THR A 138 15.43 3.42 -15.19
N ALA A 139 14.53 4.29 -15.63
CA ALA A 139 13.24 3.89 -16.15
C ALA A 139 13.27 3.67 -17.66
N LYS A 140 12.77 2.53 -18.16
CA LYS A 140 12.64 2.24 -19.60
C LYS A 140 11.96 3.41 -20.34
N PRO A 141 12.40 3.77 -21.56
CA PRO A 141 11.75 4.82 -22.34
C PRO A 141 10.26 4.58 -22.50
N LEU A 142 9.47 5.66 -22.46
CA LEU A 142 8.05 5.60 -22.79
C LEU A 142 7.88 5.46 -24.30
N GLY A 143 7.10 4.47 -24.74
CA GLY A 143 6.81 4.24 -26.17
C GLY A 143 7.37 2.92 -26.71
N ARG A 144 7.13 2.67 -28.01
CA ARG A 144 7.63 1.48 -28.70
C ARG A 144 9.17 1.53 -28.74
N PRO A 145 9.88 0.43 -28.44
CA PRO A 145 11.33 0.40 -28.61
C PRO A 145 11.66 0.78 -30.05
N LYS A 146 12.60 1.72 -30.23
CA LYS A 146 13.17 2.00 -31.54
C LYS A 146 13.85 0.70 -32.00
N GLN A 147 13.52 0.21 -33.19
CA GLN A 147 14.29 -0.88 -33.79
C GLN A 147 15.74 -0.41 -33.88
N GLU A 148 16.65 -1.20 -33.31
CA GLU A 148 18.08 -1.02 -33.53
C GLU A 148 18.31 -1.16 -35.04
N LYS A 149 18.77 -0.09 -35.68
CA LYS A 149 19.36 -0.23 -37.00
C LYS A 149 20.73 -0.83 -36.76
N GLU A 150 20.93 -2.08 -37.16
CA GLU A 150 22.27 -2.65 -37.32
C GLU A 150 23.07 -1.68 -38.20
N THR A 151 24.06 -1.02 -37.62
CA THR A 151 25.11 -0.33 -38.36
C THR A 151 25.93 -1.40 -39.08
N ALA A 152 25.80 -1.43 -40.40
CA ALA A 152 26.65 -2.19 -41.31
C ALA A 152 28.09 -1.63 -41.33
#